data_AF-A0A0Q7IJI0-F1
#
_entry.id   AF-A0A0Q7IJI0-F1
#
_cell.length_a   1.000
_cell.length_b   1.000
_cell.length_c   1.000
_cell.angle_alpha   90.00
_cell.angle_beta   90.00
_cell.angle_gamma   90.00
#
_symmetry.space_group_name_H-M   'P 1'
#
loop_
_entity.id
_entity.type
_entity.pdbx_description
1 polymer ?
#
loop_
_entity_poly.entity_id
_entity_poly.type
_entity_poly.pdbx_seq_one_letter_code
_entity_poly.pdbx_strand_id
1 'polypeptide(L)'
;MNEIRFTTDELSTLREHGVVLFADRVIFDAQPPMPRQQIDAVQAQCAGPIPEALLALWQQTAGGRLDYDLSLEMNGNLEAISWNELFWNGSDGYHDLQGWIAHELELAGEAARESGTPWSGKLTHLPFGGFEYTDRIYAMVEPGAGHGQVIAWKKGLPPAWTHALHEDSVNTIAPDLMGAFAALHLEEDPLAPTGDYFSGQTLLEYLDDRHEEHGLDLDLMDKLVAFYSRAVADWRSPLAAGTLRHQPSLARVALRHAIATDDAELVAELAAAGVDFDGPLQGSALATDVAVGHGAFAAAAALVRAGAPVAADALRNIDGQIAPELTSALLANGAEPNVAAIVKCAACGAPASAHLIADACARAGIDVQTAFTADRDAMLLELKTTLADKHGHYLGQEGLAERIEHLQTFRL
;
A
#
# COMPACT_ATOMS: atom_id res chain seq x y z
N MET A 1 24.52 3.58 13.73
CA MET A 1 24.14 4.80 13.00
C MET A 1 24.51 6.01 13.83
N ASN A 2 25.22 6.98 13.24
CA ASN A 2 25.44 8.27 13.89
C ASN A 2 24.10 9.00 13.99
N GLU A 3 23.83 9.60 15.15
CA GLU A 3 22.62 10.37 15.39
C GLU A 3 22.67 11.65 14.53
N ILE A 4 21.89 11.71 13.45
CA ILE A 4 21.77 12.93 12.62
C ILE A 4 21.05 13.97 13.46
N ARG A 5 21.74 15.07 13.76
CA ARG A 5 21.20 16.20 14.52
C ARG A 5 21.22 17.46 13.68
N PHE A 6 20.10 18.15 13.64
CA PHE A 6 19.98 19.48 13.05
C PHE A 6 20.25 20.55 14.11
N THR A 7 20.98 21.58 13.73
CA THR A 7 21.12 22.81 14.51
C THR A 7 19.83 23.61 14.46
N THR A 8 19.68 24.57 15.37
CA THR A 8 18.52 25.47 15.38
C THR A 8 18.41 26.27 14.09
N ASP A 9 19.54 26.70 13.51
CA ASP A 9 19.57 27.46 12.26
C ASP A 9 19.12 26.58 11.09
N GLU A 10 19.62 25.34 11.00
CA GLU A 10 19.17 24.38 9.98
C GLU A 10 17.67 24.09 10.09
N LEU A 11 17.14 23.91 11.31
CA LEU A 11 15.69 23.72 11.51
C LEU A 11 14.89 24.96 11.11
N SER A 12 15.42 26.17 11.33
CA SER A 12 14.79 27.41 10.88
C SER A 12 14.77 27.50 9.36
N THR A 13 15.88 27.19 8.69
CA THR A 13 15.96 27.13 7.23
C THR A 13 14.99 26.10 6.67
N LEU A 14 15.00 24.86 7.19
CA LEU A 14 14.03 23.84 6.78
C LEU A 14 12.58 24.33 6.93
N ARG A 15 12.26 25.03 8.03
CA ARG A 15 10.93 25.60 8.25
C ARG A 15 10.56 26.66 7.20
N GLU A 16 11.51 27.50 6.79
CA GLU A 16 11.33 28.49 5.71
C GLU A 16 11.03 27.81 4.36
N HIS A 17 11.57 26.60 4.14
CA HIS A 17 11.30 25.75 2.98
C HIS A 17 10.10 24.80 3.17
N GLY A 18 9.27 25.03 4.20
CA GLY A 18 8.06 24.22 4.43
C GLY A 18 8.33 22.82 4.96
N VAL A 19 9.47 22.59 5.62
CA VAL A 19 9.82 21.29 6.23
C VAL A 19 9.79 21.37 7.76
N VAL A 20 9.16 20.40 8.39
CA VAL A 20 9.11 20.21 9.85
C VAL A 20 9.49 18.78 10.19
N LEU A 21 10.24 18.61 11.28
CA LEU A 21 10.56 17.28 11.83
C LEU A 21 9.71 17.04 13.08
N PHE A 22 8.87 16.00 13.05
CA PHE A 22 8.03 15.60 14.18
C PHE A 22 8.12 14.10 14.38
N ALA A 23 8.37 13.66 15.62
CA ALA A 23 8.44 12.24 15.99
C ALA A 23 9.34 11.39 15.07
N ASP A 24 10.55 11.90 14.76
CA ASP A 24 11.52 11.28 13.84
C ASP A 24 10.99 11.08 12.40
N ARG A 25 10.01 11.88 11.97
CA ARG A 25 9.52 11.92 10.59
C ARG A 25 9.57 13.33 10.03
N VAL A 26 9.86 13.39 8.74
CA VAL A 26 9.77 14.59 7.90
C VAL A 26 8.31 14.83 7.50
N ILE A 27 7.83 16.05 7.75
CA ILE A 27 6.59 16.60 7.19
C ILE A 27 7.03 17.71 6.24
N PHE A 28 6.60 17.65 4.98
CA PHE A 28 6.89 18.66 3.97
C PHE A 28 5.61 19.40 3.57
N ASP A 29 5.75 20.51 2.84
CA ASP A 29 4.63 21.43 2.60
C ASP A 29 3.92 21.85 3.91
N ALA A 30 4.72 21.97 4.96
CA ALA A 30 4.26 22.16 6.32
C ALA A 30 3.65 23.55 6.50
N GLN A 31 2.42 23.58 7.00
CA GLN A 31 1.69 24.82 7.21
C GLN A 31 2.16 25.55 8.48
N PRO A 32 1.86 26.86 8.62
CA PRO A 32 2.06 27.58 9.88
C PRO A 32 1.42 26.87 11.08
N PRO A 33 1.88 27.10 12.31
CA PRO A 33 1.26 26.53 13.50
C PRO A 33 -0.22 26.93 13.61
N MET A 34 -1.05 26.02 14.10
CA MET A 34 -2.48 26.28 14.25
C MET A 34 -2.70 27.36 15.33
N PRO A 35 -3.40 28.47 15.01
CA PRO A 35 -3.71 29.49 16.00
C PRO A 35 -4.58 28.95 17.13
N ARG A 36 -4.38 29.47 18.36
CA ARG A 36 -5.12 29.01 19.54
C ARG A 36 -6.63 29.06 19.37
N GLN A 37 -7.15 30.09 18.70
CA GLN A 37 -8.58 30.23 18.42
C GLN A 37 -9.13 29.07 17.59
N GLN A 38 -8.36 28.56 16.62
CA GLN A 38 -8.77 27.43 15.80
C GLN A 38 -8.74 26.12 16.61
N ILE A 39 -7.70 25.93 17.45
CA ILE A 39 -7.63 24.80 18.39
C ILE A 39 -8.83 24.80 19.33
N ASP A 40 -9.18 25.94 19.92
CA ASP A 40 -10.33 26.06 20.82
C ASP A 40 -11.67 25.78 20.09
N ALA A 41 -11.78 26.15 18.81
CA ALA A 41 -12.94 25.84 17.98
C ALA A 41 -13.07 24.34 17.70
N VAL A 42 -11.96 23.65 17.40
CA VAL A 42 -11.95 22.18 17.23
C VAL A 42 -12.24 21.48 18.56
N GLN A 43 -11.64 21.95 19.66
CA GLN A 43 -11.89 21.45 21.01
C GLN A 43 -13.37 21.51 21.38
N ALA A 44 -14.07 22.57 20.96
CA ALA A 44 -15.49 22.72 21.21
C ALA A 44 -16.34 21.65 20.51
N GLN A 45 -15.85 20.97 19.47
CA GLN A 45 -16.56 19.88 18.77
C GLN A 45 -16.26 18.49 19.32
N CYS A 46 -15.26 18.35 20.19
CA CYS A 46 -14.83 17.08 20.74
C CYS A 46 -15.60 16.69 22.02
N ALA A 47 -15.82 15.39 22.23
CA ALA A 47 -16.47 14.85 23.43
C ALA A 47 -15.55 14.90 24.67
N GLY A 48 -14.24 15.00 24.47
CA GLY A 48 -13.23 15.16 25.50
C GLY A 48 -12.08 16.06 25.06
N PRO A 49 -11.03 16.19 25.87
CA PRO A 49 -9.89 17.04 25.54
C PRO A 49 -9.14 16.52 24.32
N ILE A 50 -8.64 17.41 23.47
CA ILE A 50 -7.73 17.04 22.39
C ILE A 50 -6.44 16.47 23.02
N PRO A 51 -5.94 15.30 22.56
CA PRO A 51 -4.70 14.71 23.07
C PRO A 51 -3.51 15.67 22.99
N GLU A 52 -2.67 15.66 24.02
CA GLU A 52 -1.51 16.57 24.13
C GLU A 52 -0.55 16.43 22.95
N ALA A 53 -0.31 15.21 22.47
CA ALA A 53 0.57 14.98 21.34
C ALA A 53 0.04 15.61 20.03
N LEU A 54 -1.29 15.61 19.81
CA LEU A 54 -1.90 16.28 18.67
C LEU A 54 -1.82 17.80 18.79
N LEU A 55 -1.99 18.34 20.01
CA LEU A 55 -1.74 19.76 20.27
C LEU A 55 -0.28 20.15 20.00
N ALA A 56 0.68 19.29 20.37
CA ALA A 56 2.09 19.51 20.09
C ALA A 56 2.40 19.49 18.60
N LEU A 57 1.80 18.58 17.83
CA LEU A 57 1.88 18.56 16.37
C LEU A 57 1.36 19.89 15.79
N TRP A 58 0.15 20.31 16.17
CA TRP A 58 -0.45 21.55 15.67
C TRP A 58 0.30 22.83 16.06
N GLN A 59 1.01 22.82 17.19
CA GLN A 59 1.91 23.91 17.56
C GLN A 59 3.17 23.97 16.70
N GLN A 60 3.56 22.87 16.06
CA GLN A 60 4.65 22.86 15.09
C GLN A 60 4.13 23.15 13.68
N THR A 61 3.03 22.52 13.28
CA THR A 61 2.43 22.69 11.95
C THR A 61 0.95 22.32 11.95
N ALA A 62 0.09 23.17 11.37
CA ALA A 62 -1.34 22.89 11.31
C ALA A 62 -1.70 21.76 10.34
N GLY A 63 -0.87 21.55 9.31
CA GLY A 63 -1.07 20.60 8.22
C GLY A 63 0.22 20.41 7.42
N GLY A 64 0.16 19.62 6.37
CA GLY A 64 1.32 19.29 5.55
C GLY A 64 1.21 17.88 5.00
N ARG A 65 2.29 17.42 4.36
CA ARG A 65 2.32 16.16 3.64
C ARG A 65 3.32 15.18 4.25
N LEU A 66 2.99 13.91 4.06
CA LEU A 66 3.76 12.74 4.48
C LEU A 66 3.90 11.84 3.25
N ASP A 67 5.00 11.11 3.15
CA ASP A 67 5.30 10.26 1.99
C ASP A 67 5.90 8.91 2.43
N TYR A 68 5.20 8.24 3.35
CA TYR A 68 5.67 7.01 3.98
C TYR A 68 4.67 5.88 3.76
N ASP A 69 5.17 4.65 3.90
CA ASP A 69 4.36 3.45 3.96
C ASP A 69 3.72 3.28 5.35
N LEU A 70 2.46 2.86 5.33
CA LEU A 70 1.73 2.41 6.50
C LEU A 70 0.85 1.21 6.10
N SER A 71 1.04 0.08 6.76
CA SER A 71 0.24 -1.13 6.53
C SER A 71 -0.46 -1.56 7.82
N LEU A 72 -1.74 -1.92 7.74
CA LEU A 72 -2.53 -2.42 8.86
C LEU A 72 -3.31 -3.67 8.47
N GLU A 73 -3.48 -4.56 9.44
CA GLU A 73 -4.39 -5.69 9.27
C GLU A 73 -5.84 -5.21 9.43
N MET A 74 -6.71 -5.45 8.44
CA MET A 74 -8.10 -4.99 8.43
C MET A 74 -9.00 -6.08 7.86
N ASN A 75 -9.93 -6.60 8.66
CA ASN A 75 -10.85 -7.67 8.26
C ASN A 75 -10.17 -8.92 7.65
N GLY A 76 -8.95 -9.25 8.11
CA GLY A 76 -8.17 -10.37 7.60
C GLY A 76 -7.35 -10.06 6.34
N ASN A 77 -7.37 -8.82 5.86
CA ASN A 77 -6.48 -8.30 4.82
C ASN A 77 -5.28 -7.58 5.43
N LEU A 78 -4.21 -7.40 4.65
CA LEU A 78 -3.10 -6.48 4.94
C LEU A 78 -3.20 -5.26 4.02
N GLU A 79 -3.77 -4.17 4.54
CA GLU A 79 -4.12 -2.99 3.77
C GLU A 79 -3.06 -1.89 3.91
N ALA A 80 -2.67 -1.29 2.77
CA ALA A 80 -1.93 -0.04 2.77
C ALA A 80 -2.87 1.13 3.11
N ILE A 81 -2.47 1.96 4.06
CA ILE A 81 -3.22 3.13 4.51
C ILE A 81 -2.52 4.38 3.99
N SER A 82 -3.18 5.12 3.10
CA SER A 82 -2.62 6.37 2.58
C SER A 82 -2.80 7.48 3.63
N TRP A 83 -1.74 7.75 4.39
CA TRP A 83 -1.66 8.88 5.30
C TRP A 83 -0.73 9.95 4.74
N ASN A 84 -1.15 10.56 3.63
CA ASN A 84 -0.31 11.48 2.86
C ASN A 84 -0.56 12.96 3.20
N GLU A 85 -1.66 13.26 3.89
CA GLU A 85 -2.06 14.61 4.30
C GLU A 85 -2.32 14.68 5.81
N LEU A 86 -1.87 15.78 6.42
CA LEU A 86 -2.36 16.28 7.71
C LEU A 86 -3.41 17.36 7.44
N PHE A 87 -4.65 17.08 7.82
CA PHE A 87 -5.78 17.97 7.55
C PHE A 87 -5.63 19.30 8.29
N TRP A 88 -5.82 20.40 7.57
CA TRP A 88 -5.77 21.74 8.13
C TRP A 88 -6.87 22.62 7.53
N ASN A 89 -7.15 23.76 8.18
CA ASN A 89 -8.22 24.67 7.75
C ASN A 89 -7.78 25.46 6.51
N GLY A 90 -8.43 25.23 5.36
CA GLY A 90 -8.03 25.79 4.07
C GLY A 90 -7.19 24.86 3.20
N SER A 91 -7.09 23.56 3.52
CA SER A 91 -6.53 22.60 2.56
C SER A 91 -7.39 22.53 1.29
N ASP A 92 -6.73 22.30 0.17
CA ASP A 92 -7.32 22.20 -1.17
C ASP A 92 -7.71 20.77 -1.56
N GLY A 93 -7.56 19.83 -0.62
CA GLY A 93 -8.02 18.45 -0.74
C GLY A 93 -9.55 18.32 -0.79
N TYR A 94 -10.04 17.09 -0.62
CA TYR A 94 -11.48 16.79 -0.71
C TYR A 94 -12.30 17.59 0.31
N HIS A 95 -11.83 17.61 1.56
CA HIS A 95 -12.28 18.52 2.60
C HIS A 95 -11.08 19.04 3.38
N ASP A 96 -11.21 20.27 3.85
CA ASP A 96 -10.31 20.82 4.87
C ASP A 96 -10.66 20.24 6.26
N LEU A 97 -9.88 20.58 7.29
CA LEU A 97 -10.12 20.06 8.64
C LEU A 97 -11.53 20.38 9.16
N GLN A 98 -12.07 21.58 8.91
CA GLN A 98 -13.45 21.90 9.31
C GLN A 98 -14.48 21.10 8.52
N GLY A 99 -14.25 20.91 7.22
CA GLY A 99 -15.10 20.12 6.34
C GLY A 99 -15.19 18.68 6.81
N TRP A 100 -14.05 18.06 7.16
CA TRP A 100 -14.03 16.73 7.73
C TRP A 100 -14.73 16.66 9.09
N ILE A 101 -14.49 17.61 9.99
CA ILE A 101 -15.20 17.65 11.28
C ILE A 101 -16.72 17.76 11.07
N ALA A 102 -17.17 18.62 10.16
CA ALA A 102 -18.59 18.78 9.85
C ALA A 102 -19.19 17.50 9.24
N HIS A 103 -18.48 16.86 8.33
CA HIS A 103 -18.87 15.59 7.71
C HIS A 103 -19.00 14.48 8.76
N GLU A 104 -18.02 14.32 9.65
CA GLU A 104 -18.06 13.30 10.70
C GLU A 104 -19.17 13.55 11.73
N LEU A 105 -19.47 14.82 12.03
CA LEU A 105 -20.61 15.19 12.88
C LEU A 105 -21.95 14.82 12.22
N GLU A 106 -22.08 15.04 10.91
CA GLU A 106 -23.28 14.65 10.14
C GLU A 106 -23.47 13.13 10.19
N LEU A 107 -22.43 12.36 9.84
CA LEU A 107 -22.46 10.89 9.86
C LEU A 107 -22.78 10.33 11.26
N ALA A 108 -22.15 10.87 12.31
CA ALA A 108 -22.43 10.45 13.68
C ALA A 108 -23.88 10.73 14.09
N GLY A 109 -24.44 11.87 13.66
CA GLY A 109 -25.84 12.23 13.91
C GLY A 109 -26.82 11.32 13.17
N GLU A 110 -26.53 10.97 11.92
CA GLU A 110 -27.34 10.02 11.14
C GLU A 110 -27.32 8.63 11.76
N ALA A 111 -26.14 8.10 12.09
CA ALA A 111 -25.99 6.80 12.72
C ALA A 111 -26.70 6.74 14.09
N ALA A 112 -26.62 7.81 14.89
CA ALA A 112 -27.33 7.90 16.16
C ALA A 112 -28.86 7.89 15.97
N ARG A 113 -29.36 8.62 14.98
CA ARG A 113 -30.80 8.66 14.63
C ARG A 113 -31.29 7.31 14.12
N GLU A 114 -30.52 6.62 13.30
CA GLU A 114 -30.87 5.30 12.75
C GLU A 114 -30.82 4.19 13.81
N SER A 115 -29.84 4.24 14.71
CA SER A 115 -29.74 3.29 15.82
C SER A 115 -30.66 3.60 17.01
N GLY A 116 -31.27 4.79 17.05
CA GLY A 116 -32.07 5.26 18.19
C GLY A 116 -31.25 5.57 19.45
N THR A 117 -29.94 5.77 19.30
CA THR A 117 -29.01 6.01 20.41
C THR A 117 -28.92 7.52 20.70
N PRO A 118 -29.03 7.96 21.97
CA PRO A 118 -28.76 9.35 22.32
C PRO A 118 -27.32 9.74 21.96
N TRP A 119 -27.14 10.85 21.25
CA TRP A 119 -25.84 11.38 20.88
C TRP A 119 -25.64 12.79 21.40
N SER A 120 -24.42 13.10 21.85
CA SER A 120 -24.05 14.36 22.50
C SER A 120 -23.87 15.53 21.52
N GLY A 121 -23.90 15.27 20.20
CA GLY A 121 -23.53 16.26 19.19
C GLY A 121 -22.04 16.57 19.16
N LYS A 122 -21.20 15.62 19.63
CA LYS A 122 -19.74 15.76 19.71
C LYS A 122 -19.03 14.55 19.10
N LEU A 123 -17.84 14.80 18.57
CA LEU A 123 -16.96 13.76 18.04
C LEU A 123 -16.28 12.99 19.17
N THR A 124 -16.30 11.66 19.07
CA THR A 124 -15.46 10.77 19.89
C THR A 124 -14.13 10.46 19.21
N HIS A 125 -14.08 10.64 17.88
CA HIS A 125 -12.93 10.45 17.02
C HIS A 125 -12.74 11.73 16.19
N LEU A 126 -11.61 12.40 16.36
CA LEU A 126 -11.29 13.64 15.68
C LEU A 126 -10.44 13.35 14.44
N PRO A 127 -10.93 13.62 13.21
CA PRO A 127 -10.13 13.45 12.01
C PRO A 127 -8.99 14.47 11.99
N PHE A 128 -7.79 14.05 11.61
CA PHE A 128 -6.64 14.96 11.50
C PHE A 128 -5.67 14.63 10.36
N GLY A 129 -5.91 13.56 9.60
CA GLY A 129 -5.15 13.23 8.41
C GLY A 129 -5.77 12.10 7.61
N GLY A 130 -5.18 11.79 6.46
CA GLY A 130 -5.65 10.74 5.56
C GLY A 130 -5.27 11.01 4.11
N PHE A 131 -6.08 10.49 3.20
CA PHE A 131 -5.96 10.73 1.77
C PHE A 131 -7.33 10.61 1.10
N GLU A 132 -7.69 11.66 0.34
CA GLU A 132 -8.96 11.79 -0.35
C GLU A 132 -10.16 11.36 0.53
N TYR A 133 -11.10 10.60 -0.03
CA TYR A 133 -12.28 10.06 0.65
C TYR A 133 -12.15 8.56 0.96
N THR A 134 -10.96 7.97 0.78
CA THR A 134 -10.74 6.50 0.86
C THR A 134 -10.02 6.06 2.13
N ASP A 135 -9.18 6.91 2.72
CA ASP A 135 -8.51 6.65 4.00
C ASP A 135 -8.70 7.82 4.99
N ARG A 136 -8.83 7.56 6.29
CA ARG A 136 -8.84 8.60 7.35
C ARG A 136 -8.05 8.15 8.57
N ILE A 137 -7.44 9.14 9.22
CA ILE A 137 -6.71 8.99 10.47
C ILE A 137 -7.39 9.85 11.54
N TYR A 138 -7.73 9.21 12.65
CA TYR A 138 -8.43 9.82 13.76
C TYR A 138 -7.61 9.75 15.03
N ALA A 139 -7.71 10.79 15.86
CA ALA A 139 -7.32 10.75 17.25
C ALA A 139 -8.57 10.48 18.11
N MET A 140 -8.53 9.48 18.97
CA MET A 140 -9.62 9.22 19.92
C MET A 140 -9.63 10.31 21.00
N VAL A 141 -10.68 11.12 21.01
CA VAL A 141 -10.85 12.26 21.93
C VAL A 141 -11.84 11.97 23.06
N GLU A 142 -12.58 10.86 22.97
CA GLU A 142 -13.46 10.42 24.05
C GLU A 142 -12.66 10.12 25.33
N PRO A 143 -13.07 10.65 26.51
CA PRO A 143 -12.41 10.33 27.76
C PRO A 143 -12.49 8.83 28.07
N GLY A 144 -11.35 8.21 28.37
CA GLY A 144 -11.31 6.79 28.72
C GLY A 144 -9.93 6.18 28.48
N ALA A 145 -9.87 4.85 28.57
CA ALA A 145 -8.62 4.10 28.38
C ALA A 145 -8.07 4.20 26.95
N GLY A 146 -8.93 4.49 25.96
CA GLY A 146 -8.54 4.69 24.56
C GLY A 146 -8.21 6.14 24.19
N HIS A 147 -8.34 7.10 25.13
CA HIS A 147 -8.04 8.51 24.85
C HIS A 147 -6.60 8.67 24.34
N GLY A 148 -6.44 9.36 23.21
CA GLY A 148 -5.15 9.58 22.56
C GLY A 148 -4.76 8.52 21.53
N GLN A 149 -5.45 7.39 21.45
CA GLN A 149 -5.19 6.36 20.43
C GLN A 149 -5.36 6.93 19.02
N VAL A 150 -4.49 6.48 18.11
CA VAL A 150 -4.58 6.83 16.70
C VAL A 150 -5.15 5.65 15.93
N ILE A 151 -6.20 5.92 15.15
CA ILE A 151 -7.01 4.92 14.47
C ILE A 151 -7.05 5.26 12.99
N ALA A 152 -6.92 4.24 12.14
CA ALA A 152 -7.18 4.35 10.72
C ALA A 152 -8.55 3.78 10.38
N TRP A 153 -9.24 4.44 9.45
CA TRP A 153 -10.40 3.92 8.73
C TRP A 153 -10.02 3.80 7.25
N LYS A 154 -10.47 2.72 6.60
CA LYS A 154 -10.33 2.50 5.16
C LYS A 154 -11.66 2.14 4.54
N LYS A 155 -11.95 2.72 3.37
CA LYS A 155 -13.18 2.48 2.59
C LYS A 155 -13.15 1.09 1.95
N GLY A 156 -14.27 0.39 2.00
CA GLY A 156 -14.52 -0.74 1.13
C GLY A 156 -14.59 -0.35 -0.34
N LEU A 157 -13.80 -1.00 -1.19
CA LEU A 157 -13.81 -0.85 -2.64
C LEU A 157 -14.75 -1.85 -3.31
N PRO A 158 -15.23 -1.56 -4.54
CA PRO A 158 -16.13 -2.47 -5.25
C PRO A 158 -15.53 -3.88 -5.43
N PRO A 159 -16.36 -4.95 -5.46
CA PRO A 159 -15.90 -6.34 -5.62
C PRO A 159 -15.07 -6.63 -6.88
N ALA A 160 -15.10 -5.74 -7.88
CA ALA A 160 -14.28 -5.86 -9.08
C ALA A 160 -12.77 -5.62 -8.83
N TRP A 161 -12.41 -5.01 -7.70
CA TRP A 161 -11.04 -4.73 -7.31
C TRP A 161 -10.50 -5.93 -6.53
N THR A 162 -9.99 -6.93 -7.25
CA THR A 162 -9.48 -8.17 -6.66
C THR A 162 -8.48 -7.88 -5.53
N HIS A 163 -8.61 -8.62 -4.45
CA HIS A 163 -7.83 -8.51 -3.22
C HIS A 163 -8.02 -7.24 -2.40
N ALA A 164 -8.77 -6.25 -2.86
CA ALA A 164 -9.05 -5.07 -2.04
C ALA A 164 -9.97 -5.39 -0.85
N LEU A 165 -9.91 -4.57 0.18
CA LEU A 165 -10.94 -4.49 1.21
C LEU A 165 -12.28 -4.08 0.57
N HIS A 166 -13.37 -4.81 0.84
CA HIS A 166 -14.69 -4.56 0.22
C HIS A 166 -15.74 -3.98 1.17
N GLU A 167 -15.45 -3.97 2.46
CA GLU A 167 -16.29 -3.36 3.48
C GLU A 167 -15.44 -2.38 4.27
N ASP A 168 -16.02 -1.26 4.69
CA ASP A 168 -15.31 -0.30 5.52
C ASP A 168 -14.74 -0.99 6.77
N SER A 169 -13.49 -0.68 7.09
CA SER A 169 -12.81 -1.26 8.26
C SER A 169 -12.07 -0.19 9.04
N VAL A 170 -11.91 -0.46 10.33
CA VAL A 170 -11.17 0.39 11.26
C VAL A 170 -10.17 -0.46 12.04
N ASN A 171 -8.98 0.09 12.25
CA ASN A 171 -8.03 -0.51 13.19
C ASN A 171 -7.15 0.55 13.85
N THR A 172 -6.67 0.25 15.05
CA THR A 172 -5.73 1.10 15.79
C THR A 172 -4.35 1.02 15.15
N ILE A 173 -3.78 2.18 14.79
CA ILE A 173 -2.38 2.28 14.37
C ILE A 173 -1.47 2.14 15.58
N ALA A 174 -1.74 2.94 16.62
CA ALA A 174 -0.89 2.99 17.80
C ALA A 174 -1.64 3.53 19.04
N PRO A 175 -1.11 3.27 20.25
CA PRO A 175 -1.67 3.79 21.50
C PRO A 175 -1.67 5.33 21.62
N ASP A 176 -0.79 6.00 20.88
CA ASP A 176 -0.67 7.45 20.84
C ASP A 176 -0.10 7.94 19.49
N LEU A 177 -0.04 9.26 19.32
CA LEU A 177 0.45 9.88 18.08
C LEU A 177 1.93 9.60 17.81
N MET A 178 2.76 9.49 18.85
CA MET A 178 4.19 9.25 18.66
C MET A 178 4.42 7.83 18.13
N GLY A 179 3.70 6.85 18.66
CA GLY A 179 3.67 5.49 18.13
C GLY A 179 3.12 5.43 16.71
N ALA A 180 2.14 6.26 16.37
CA ALA A 180 1.56 6.30 15.02
C ALA A 180 2.58 6.82 14.00
N PHE A 181 3.31 7.89 14.32
CA PHE A 181 4.42 8.37 13.49
C PHE A 181 5.57 7.37 13.44
N ALA A 182 5.85 6.64 14.52
CA ALA A 182 6.86 5.58 14.52
C ALA A 182 6.49 4.39 13.63
N ALA A 183 5.20 4.16 13.36
CA ALA A 183 4.72 3.11 12.45
C ALA A 183 4.90 3.47 10.96
N LEU A 184 4.98 4.77 10.63
CA LEU A 184 5.33 5.23 9.28
C LEU A 184 6.76 4.78 8.95
N HIS A 185 6.98 4.16 7.80
CA HIS A 185 8.31 3.69 7.39
C HIS A 185 8.49 3.81 5.87
N LEU A 186 9.66 3.43 5.38
CA LEU A 186 9.91 3.23 3.96
C LEU A 186 10.20 1.75 3.75
N GLU A 187 9.47 1.10 2.86
CA GLU A 187 9.68 -0.32 2.54
C GLU A 187 10.99 -0.55 1.76
N GLU A 188 11.43 0.43 0.99
CA GLU A 188 12.68 0.43 0.25
C GLU A 188 13.43 1.76 0.37
N ASP A 189 14.68 1.80 -0.13
CA ASP A 189 15.46 3.03 -0.18
C ASP A 189 14.92 3.93 -1.31
N PRO A 190 14.39 5.14 -1.00
CA PRO A 190 13.83 6.02 -2.03
C PRO A 190 14.90 6.55 -3.00
N LEU A 191 16.20 6.41 -2.69
CA LEU A 191 17.29 6.75 -3.60
C LEU A 191 17.70 5.60 -4.53
N ALA A 192 17.18 4.41 -4.30
CA ALA A 192 17.43 3.22 -5.11
C ALA A 192 16.16 2.36 -5.23
N PRO A 193 15.06 2.92 -5.79
CA PRO A 193 13.77 2.24 -5.87
C PRO A 193 13.82 1.07 -6.85
N THR A 194 13.01 0.05 -6.58
CA THR A 194 12.86 -1.13 -7.44
C THR A 194 11.74 -0.99 -8.47
N GLY A 195 10.82 -0.03 -8.28
CA GLY A 195 9.71 0.25 -9.19
C GLY A 195 9.56 1.73 -9.56
N ASP A 196 8.64 2.00 -10.47
CA ASP A 196 8.37 3.36 -10.98
C ASP A 196 7.59 4.25 -9.98
N TYR A 197 6.91 3.65 -9.01
CA TYR A 197 6.16 4.33 -7.97
C TYR A 197 6.57 3.78 -6.61
N PHE A 198 7.03 4.68 -5.72
CA PHE A 198 7.54 4.31 -4.40
C PHE A 198 7.33 5.46 -3.40
N SER A 199 7.20 5.09 -2.12
CA SER A 199 7.13 6.06 -1.02
C SER A 199 8.44 6.84 -0.90
N GLY A 200 8.35 8.15 -0.80
CA GLY A 200 9.48 9.08 -0.79
C GLY A 200 9.69 9.82 -2.11
N GLN A 201 9.08 9.36 -3.20
CA GLN A 201 9.17 10.05 -4.49
C GLN A 201 8.65 11.50 -4.43
N THR A 202 7.48 11.71 -3.80
CA THR A 202 6.86 13.05 -3.72
C THR A 202 7.70 13.99 -2.86
N LEU A 203 8.29 13.49 -1.76
CA LEU A 203 9.20 14.28 -0.94
C LEU A 203 10.45 14.66 -1.73
N LEU A 204 11.08 13.72 -2.45
CA LEU A 204 12.29 14.01 -3.21
C LEU A 204 12.01 15.06 -4.30
N GLU A 205 10.92 14.91 -5.05
CA GLU A 205 10.47 15.90 -6.03
C GLU A 205 10.22 17.28 -5.39
N TYR A 206 9.63 17.33 -4.20
CA TYR A 206 9.45 18.58 -3.45
C TYR A 206 10.79 19.21 -3.04
N LEU A 207 11.75 18.41 -2.59
CA LEU A 207 13.06 18.91 -2.17
C LEU A 207 13.89 19.43 -3.34
N ASP A 208 13.83 18.75 -4.48
CA ASP A 208 14.46 19.20 -5.72
C ASP A 208 13.91 20.58 -6.14
N ASP A 209 12.59 20.77 -6.13
CA ASP A 209 11.95 22.07 -6.35
C ASP A 209 12.43 23.14 -5.35
N ARG A 210 12.52 22.80 -4.05
CA ARG A 210 13.03 23.73 -3.03
C ARG A 210 14.49 24.10 -3.24
N HIS A 211 15.32 23.18 -3.75
CA HIS A 211 16.70 23.46 -4.09
C HIS A 211 16.80 24.36 -5.33
N GLU A 212 16.15 23.96 -6.43
CA GLU A 212 16.29 24.60 -7.74
C GLU A 212 15.61 25.97 -7.80
N GLU A 213 14.40 26.10 -7.25
CA GLU A 213 13.58 27.32 -7.40
C GLU A 213 13.62 28.23 -6.18
N HIS A 214 13.91 27.67 -4.99
CA HIS A 214 13.77 28.39 -3.73
C HIS A 214 15.08 28.55 -2.94
N GLY A 215 16.18 27.96 -3.40
CA GLY A 215 17.52 28.18 -2.84
C GLY A 215 17.82 27.40 -1.56
N LEU A 216 17.16 26.25 -1.34
CA LEU A 216 17.56 25.31 -0.29
C LEU A 216 19.00 24.86 -0.53
N ASP A 217 19.85 24.96 0.48
CA ASP A 217 21.24 24.53 0.39
C ASP A 217 21.35 23.01 0.16
N LEU A 218 22.24 22.60 -0.75
CA LEU A 218 22.38 21.20 -1.16
C LEU A 218 22.87 20.31 0.00
N ASP A 219 23.81 20.78 0.82
CA ASP A 219 24.31 20.00 1.95
C ASP A 219 23.20 19.79 3.01
N LEU A 220 22.34 20.80 3.21
CA LEU A 220 21.19 20.70 4.10
C LEU A 220 20.11 19.76 3.53
N MET A 221 19.87 19.80 2.22
CA MET A 221 18.97 18.87 1.53
C MET A 221 19.47 17.43 1.66
N ASP A 222 20.73 17.16 1.35
CA ASP A 222 21.36 15.83 1.49
C ASP A 222 21.28 15.32 2.93
N LYS A 223 21.48 16.21 3.91
CA LYS A 223 21.33 15.87 5.33
C LYS A 223 19.89 15.52 5.70
N LEU A 224 18.90 16.21 5.13
CA LEU A 224 17.48 15.90 5.31
C LEU A 224 17.12 14.56 4.68
N VAL A 225 17.59 14.29 3.46
CA VAL A 225 17.39 13.00 2.79
C VAL A 225 18.03 11.88 3.60
N ALA A 226 19.26 12.05 4.09
CA ALA A 226 19.90 11.07 4.97
C ALA A 226 19.13 10.86 6.29
N PHE A 227 18.49 11.91 6.84
CA PHE A 227 17.60 11.79 7.98
C PHE A 227 16.34 11.00 7.63
N TYR A 228 15.74 11.30 6.48
CA TYR A 228 14.53 10.64 5.97
C TYR A 228 14.73 9.14 5.74
N SER A 229 15.82 8.75 5.09
CA SER A 229 16.15 7.35 4.81
C SER A 229 16.41 6.51 6.07
N ARG A 230 16.47 7.10 7.27
CA ARG A 230 16.45 6.33 8.53
C ARG A 230 15.11 5.63 8.78
N ALA A 231 14.04 6.07 8.10
CA ALA A 231 12.74 5.41 8.16
C ALA A 231 12.69 4.13 7.30
N VAL A 232 13.72 3.84 6.50
CA VAL A 232 13.82 2.57 5.76
C VAL A 232 13.83 1.40 6.75
N ALA A 233 12.91 0.47 6.55
CA ALA A 233 12.75 -0.71 7.38
C ALA A 233 13.98 -1.63 7.27
N ASP A 234 14.79 -1.69 8.33
CA ASP A 234 15.98 -2.54 8.39
C ASP A 234 15.62 -4.01 8.69
N TRP A 235 15.16 -4.72 7.67
CA TRP A 235 14.92 -6.17 7.75
C TRP A 235 16.19 -7.00 7.60
N ARG A 236 17.27 -6.44 7.02
CA ARG A 236 18.54 -7.12 6.78
C ARG A 236 19.27 -7.45 8.09
N SER A 237 19.29 -6.52 9.05
CA SER A 237 19.94 -6.78 10.35
C SER A 237 19.26 -7.92 11.13
N PRO A 238 17.92 -7.97 11.30
CA PRO A 238 17.24 -9.10 11.93
C PRO A 238 17.37 -10.41 11.16
N LEU A 239 17.48 -10.38 9.83
CA LEU A 239 17.73 -11.56 9.00
C LEU A 239 19.10 -12.16 9.30
N ALA A 240 20.16 -11.34 9.22
CA ALA A 240 21.52 -11.74 9.54
C ALA A 240 21.67 -12.23 11.00
N ALA A 241 20.91 -11.67 11.92
CA ALA A 241 20.88 -12.10 13.32
C ALA A 241 20.01 -13.34 13.59
N GLY A 242 19.26 -13.85 12.60
CA GLY A 242 18.35 -14.99 12.75
C GLY A 242 17.12 -14.70 13.63
N THR A 243 16.74 -13.43 13.75
CA THR A 243 15.63 -12.94 14.58
C THR A 243 14.41 -12.45 13.80
N LEU A 244 14.52 -12.38 12.46
CA LEU A 244 13.47 -11.81 11.59
C LEU A 244 12.09 -12.46 11.79
N ARG A 245 12.02 -13.78 12.04
CA ARG A 245 10.76 -14.49 12.29
C ARG A 245 9.93 -13.96 13.47
N HIS A 246 10.55 -13.23 14.40
CA HIS A 246 9.87 -12.61 15.54
C HIS A 246 9.44 -11.16 15.27
N GLN A 247 9.62 -10.69 14.02
CA GLN A 247 9.32 -9.33 13.58
C GLN A 247 8.50 -9.38 12.29
N PRO A 248 7.20 -9.72 12.36
CA PRO A 248 6.37 -10.00 11.18
C PRO A 248 6.28 -8.83 10.20
N SER A 249 6.27 -7.58 10.68
CA SER A 249 6.27 -6.40 9.81
C SER A 249 7.52 -6.32 8.95
N LEU A 250 8.72 -6.48 9.53
CA LEU A 250 9.97 -6.48 8.78
C LEU A 250 10.11 -7.69 7.87
N ALA A 251 9.59 -8.86 8.28
CA ALA A 251 9.57 -10.04 7.44
C ALA A 251 8.73 -9.83 6.16
N ARG A 252 7.60 -9.14 6.27
CA ARG A 252 6.77 -8.75 5.12
C ARG A 252 7.49 -7.80 4.18
N VAL A 253 8.19 -6.79 4.71
CA VAL A 253 9.02 -5.89 3.88
C VAL A 253 10.10 -6.66 3.13
N ALA A 254 10.82 -7.56 3.80
CA ALA A 254 11.81 -8.40 3.15
C ALA A 254 11.21 -9.28 2.04
N LEU A 255 10.03 -9.85 2.28
CA LEU A 255 9.33 -10.68 1.31
C LEU A 255 8.83 -9.88 0.10
N ARG A 256 8.28 -8.68 0.31
CA ARG A 256 7.91 -7.77 -0.79
C ARG A 256 9.13 -7.38 -1.62
N HIS A 257 10.26 -7.08 -0.99
CA HIS A 257 11.52 -6.81 -1.68
C HIS A 257 11.99 -8.01 -2.53
N ALA A 258 11.91 -9.23 -1.97
CA ALA A 258 12.27 -10.45 -2.71
C ALA A 258 11.37 -10.66 -3.95
N ILE A 259 10.07 -10.37 -3.82
CA ILE A 259 9.13 -10.47 -4.95
C ILE A 259 9.40 -9.36 -5.98
N ALA A 260 9.56 -8.12 -5.56
CA ALA A 260 9.82 -6.98 -6.45
C ALA A 260 11.10 -7.14 -7.29
N THR A 261 12.11 -7.83 -6.74
CA THR A 261 13.39 -8.10 -7.41
C THR A 261 13.47 -9.48 -8.05
N ASP A 262 12.38 -10.26 -8.03
CA ASP A 262 12.32 -11.66 -8.44
C ASP A 262 13.45 -12.55 -7.86
N ASP A 263 13.80 -12.30 -6.60
CA ASP A 263 14.93 -12.93 -5.91
C ASP A 263 14.52 -14.25 -5.22
N ALA A 264 14.70 -15.35 -5.96
CA ALA A 264 14.47 -16.70 -5.45
C ALA A 264 15.43 -17.11 -4.31
N GLU A 265 16.64 -16.56 -4.26
CA GLU A 265 17.62 -16.88 -3.22
C GLU A 265 17.22 -16.23 -1.89
N LEU A 266 16.80 -14.97 -1.93
CA LEU A 266 16.28 -14.27 -0.76
C LEU A 266 15.02 -14.96 -0.22
N VAL A 267 14.08 -15.40 -1.06
CA VAL A 267 12.92 -16.19 -0.59
C VAL A 267 13.37 -17.46 0.15
N ALA A 268 14.38 -18.16 -0.37
CA ALA A 268 14.91 -19.35 0.28
C ALA A 268 15.61 -19.02 1.62
N GLU A 269 16.31 -17.89 1.71
CA GLU A 269 16.92 -17.40 2.95
C GLU A 269 15.86 -17.05 4.00
N LEU A 270 14.79 -16.36 3.60
CA LEU A 270 13.66 -16.05 4.48
C LEU A 270 13.01 -17.32 5.03
N ALA A 271 12.77 -18.31 4.17
CA ALA A 271 12.25 -19.61 4.57
C ALA A 271 13.20 -20.32 5.56
N ALA A 272 14.51 -20.31 5.29
CA ALA A 272 15.51 -20.88 6.19
C ALA A 272 15.62 -20.17 7.54
N ALA A 273 15.32 -18.87 7.59
CA ALA A 273 15.22 -18.08 8.82
C ALA A 273 13.94 -18.37 9.63
N GLY A 274 13.03 -19.17 9.08
CA GLY A 274 11.74 -19.53 9.68
C GLY A 274 10.70 -18.42 9.57
N VAL A 275 10.79 -17.57 8.55
CA VAL A 275 9.73 -16.62 8.22
C VAL A 275 8.50 -17.41 7.75
N ASP A 276 7.35 -17.06 8.30
CA ASP A 276 6.07 -17.63 7.91
C ASP A 276 5.56 -16.92 6.64
N PHE A 277 5.06 -17.71 5.69
CA PHE A 277 4.45 -17.22 4.44
C PHE A 277 2.93 -17.34 4.45
N ASP A 278 2.34 -17.76 5.59
CA ASP A 278 0.90 -17.78 5.77
C ASP A 278 0.30 -16.37 5.90
N GLY A 279 -0.90 -16.23 5.36
CA GLY A 279 -1.68 -14.99 5.43
C GLY A 279 -1.41 -14.00 4.29
N PRO A 280 -2.14 -12.88 4.29
CA PRO A 280 -2.05 -11.89 3.22
C PRO A 280 -0.73 -11.11 3.25
N LEU A 281 -0.21 -10.82 2.06
CA LEU A 281 0.90 -9.89 1.84
C LEU A 281 0.42 -8.52 1.34
N GLN A 282 -0.68 -8.48 0.58
CA GLN A 282 -1.26 -7.25 0.03
C GLN A 282 -2.76 -7.42 -0.16
N GLY A 283 -3.56 -6.62 0.54
CA GLY A 283 -4.99 -6.83 0.61
C GLY A 283 -5.29 -8.25 1.11
N SER A 284 -6.09 -9.03 0.39
CA SER A 284 -6.28 -10.47 0.66
C SER A 284 -5.30 -11.39 -0.09
N ALA A 285 -4.42 -10.85 -0.95
CA ALA A 285 -3.51 -11.63 -1.77
C ALA A 285 -2.43 -12.31 -0.95
N LEU A 286 -2.17 -13.60 -1.22
CA LEU A 286 -1.05 -14.32 -0.65
C LEU A 286 0.25 -13.91 -1.35
N ALA A 287 1.40 -14.20 -0.73
CA ALA A 287 2.70 -13.93 -1.32
C ALA A 287 2.88 -14.57 -2.71
N THR A 288 2.31 -15.78 -2.93
CA THR A 288 2.34 -16.44 -4.24
C THR A 288 1.48 -15.71 -5.27
N ASP A 289 0.35 -15.14 -4.87
CA ASP A 289 -0.56 -14.41 -5.77
C ASP A 289 0.09 -13.11 -6.24
N VAL A 290 0.73 -12.39 -5.31
CA VAL A 290 1.49 -11.17 -5.60
C VAL A 290 2.66 -11.49 -6.54
N ALA A 291 3.45 -12.54 -6.26
CA ALA A 291 4.58 -12.91 -7.10
C ALA A 291 4.16 -13.32 -8.52
N VAL A 292 3.10 -14.13 -8.67
CA VAL A 292 2.57 -14.53 -9.98
C VAL A 292 2.00 -13.31 -10.73
N GLY A 293 1.28 -12.43 -10.03
CA GLY A 293 0.70 -11.21 -10.59
C GLY A 293 1.75 -10.23 -11.13
N HIS A 294 2.90 -10.13 -10.46
CA HIS A 294 4.01 -9.27 -10.87
C HIS A 294 4.92 -9.92 -11.92
N GLY A 295 4.68 -11.17 -12.31
CA GLY A 295 5.57 -11.92 -13.18
C GLY A 295 6.90 -12.32 -12.53
N ALA A 296 7.01 -12.21 -11.20
CA ALA A 296 8.17 -12.61 -10.40
C ALA A 296 8.20 -14.14 -10.24
N PHE A 297 8.43 -14.84 -11.36
CA PHE A 297 8.29 -16.29 -11.44
C PHE A 297 9.40 -17.05 -10.70
N ALA A 298 10.60 -16.49 -10.55
CA ALA A 298 11.66 -17.13 -9.78
C ALA A 298 11.32 -17.10 -8.28
N ALA A 299 10.86 -15.95 -7.77
CA ALA A 299 10.37 -15.78 -6.41
C ALA A 299 9.12 -16.65 -6.15
N ALA A 300 8.14 -16.65 -7.07
CA ALA A 300 6.95 -17.50 -6.97
C ALA A 300 7.32 -19.00 -6.87
N ALA A 301 8.26 -19.47 -7.70
CA ALA A 301 8.72 -20.85 -7.63
C ALA A 301 9.44 -21.17 -6.32
N ALA A 302 10.20 -20.22 -5.78
CA ALA A 302 10.84 -20.38 -4.47
C ALA A 302 9.82 -20.44 -3.33
N LEU A 303 8.78 -19.61 -3.37
CA LEU A 303 7.68 -19.61 -2.40
C LEU A 303 6.96 -20.96 -2.38
N VAL A 304 6.56 -21.47 -3.54
CA VAL A 304 5.91 -22.78 -3.64
C VAL A 304 6.83 -23.90 -3.14
N ARG A 305 8.14 -23.86 -3.45
CA ARG A 305 9.11 -24.84 -2.92
C ARG A 305 9.27 -24.75 -1.41
N ALA A 306 9.17 -23.55 -0.84
CA ALA A 306 9.22 -23.32 0.59
C ALA A 306 7.92 -23.70 1.31
N GLY A 307 6.87 -24.09 0.58
CA GLY A 307 5.59 -24.50 1.14
C GLY A 307 4.63 -23.34 1.42
N ALA A 308 4.86 -22.16 0.82
CA ALA A 308 3.89 -21.07 0.88
C ALA A 308 2.52 -21.52 0.33
N PRO A 309 1.40 -21.09 0.94
CA PRO A 309 0.07 -21.45 0.45
C PRO A 309 -0.16 -20.93 -0.97
N VAL A 310 -0.87 -21.72 -1.78
CA VAL A 310 -1.27 -21.34 -3.14
C VAL A 310 -2.79 -21.21 -3.17
N ALA A 311 -3.30 -20.04 -3.57
CA ALA A 311 -4.72 -19.82 -3.73
C ALA A 311 -5.30 -20.67 -4.87
N ALA A 312 -6.55 -21.10 -4.72
CA ALA A 312 -7.27 -21.86 -5.74
C ALA A 312 -7.32 -21.11 -7.08
N ASP A 313 -7.32 -19.78 -7.06
CA ASP A 313 -7.40 -18.93 -8.24
C ASP A 313 -6.07 -18.28 -8.64
N ALA A 314 -4.94 -18.71 -8.08
CA ALA A 314 -3.60 -18.16 -8.38
C ALA A 314 -3.29 -18.09 -9.88
N LEU A 315 -3.77 -19.05 -10.68
CA LEU A 315 -3.57 -19.06 -12.14
C LEU A 315 -4.32 -17.93 -12.87
N ARG A 316 -5.30 -17.27 -12.24
CA ARG A 316 -6.00 -16.13 -12.83
C ARG A 316 -5.12 -14.89 -12.91
N ASN A 317 -4.08 -14.79 -12.10
CA ASN A 317 -3.26 -13.58 -11.99
C ASN A 317 -2.03 -13.59 -12.93
N ILE A 318 -1.86 -14.61 -13.76
CA ILE A 318 -0.71 -14.71 -14.68
C ILE A 318 -0.73 -13.54 -15.68
N ASP A 319 0.35 -12.76 -15.67
CA ASP A 319 0.57 -11.67 -16.62
C ASP A 319 1.97 -11.70 -17.27
N GLY A 320 2.50 -12.91 -17.52
CA GLY A 320 3.80 -13.10 -18.15
C GLY A 320 4.07 -14.54 -18.63
N GLN A 321 5.25 -14.77 -19.19
CA GLN A 321 5.70 -16.07 -19.68
C GLN A 321 6.04 -17.05 -18.55
N ILE A 322 5.02 -17.61 -17.92
CA ILE A 322 5.18 -18.60 -16.84
C ILE A 322 5.77 -19.92 -17.37
N ALA A 323 6.78 -20.44 -16.68
CA ALA A 323 7.41 -21.70 -17.03
C ALA A 323 6.52 -22.93 -16.69
N PRO A 324 6.53 -24.00 -17.51
CA PRO A 324 5.75 -25.22 -17.27
C PRO A 324 5.96 -25.86 -15.89
N GLU A 325 7.18 -25.75 -15.36
CA GLU A 325 7.56 -26.27 -14.05
C GLU A 325 6.82 -25.54 -12.93
N LEU A 326 6.75 -24.20 -13.00
CA LEU A 326 6.01 -23.40 -12.03
C LEU A 326 4.50 -23.64 -12.17
N THR A 327 3.97 -23.71 -13.39
CA THR A 327 2.55 -24.05 -13.62
C THR A 327 2.19 -25.40 -13.00
N SER A 328 3.02 -26.41 -13.19
CA SER A 328 2.83 -27.73 -12.58
C SER A 328 2.89 -27.67 -11.05
N ALA A 329 3.82 -26.88 -10.50
CA ALA A 329 3.96 -26.69 -9.07
C ALA A 329 2.73 -25.99 -8.46
N LEU A 330 2.19 -24.94 -9.09
CA LEU A 330 0.98 -24.25 -8.64
C LEU A 330 -0.22 -25.20 -8.62
N LEU A 331 -0.44 -25.97 -9.71
CA LEU A 331 -1.51 -26.97 -9.79
C LEU A 331 -1.37 -28.06 -8.71
N ALA A 332 -0.15 -28.52 -8.46
CA ALA A 332 0.12 -29.54 -7.45
C ALA A 332 -0.09 -29.05 -6.01
N ASN A 333 -0.05 -27.74 -5.78
CA ASN A 333 -0.16 -27.11 -4.45
C ASN A 333 -1.50 -26.40 -4.22
N GLY A 334 -2.51 -26.65 -5.07
CA GLY A 334 -3.90 -26.25 -4.79
C GLY A 334 -4.52 -25.29 -5.79
N ALA A 335 -3.76 -24.77 -6.78
CA ALA A 335 -4.37 -23.95 -7.83
C ALA A 335 -5.34 -24.77 -8.69
N GLU A 336 -6.54 -24.24 -8.91
CA GLU A 336 -7.56 -24.87 -9.73
C GLU A 336 -7.34 -24.56 -11.21
N PRO A 337 -7.34 -25.59 -12.09
CA PRO A 337 -7.21 -25.36 -13.51
C PRO A 337 -8.47 -24.66 -14.04
N ASN A 338 -8.27 -23.61 -14.83
CA ASN A 338 -9.37 -22.86 -15.43
C ASN A 338 -9.00 -22.41 -16.85
N VAL A 339 -10.03 -22.25 -17.68
CA VAL A 339 -9.86 -21.97 -19.10
C VAL A 339 -9.33 -20.56 -19.37
N ALA A 340 -9.74 -19.58 -18.57
CA ALA A 340 -9.21 -18.22 -18.66
C ALA A 340 -7.67 -18.18 -18.48
N ALA A 341 -7.11 -19.02 -17.60
CA ALA A 341 -5.67 -19.14 -17.43
C ALA A 341 -4.96 -19.78 -18.64
N ILE A 342 -5.61 -20.69 -19.38
CA ILE A 342 -5.09 -21.23 -20.66
C ILE A 342 -4.95 -20.08 -21.66
N VAL A 343 -5.99 -19.25 -21.80
CA VAL A 343 -6.01 -18.10 -22.71
C VAL A 343 -4.94 -17.09 -22.30
N LYS A 344 -4.81 -16.76 -21.01
CA LYS A 344 -3.76 -15.85 -20.51
C LYS A 344 -2.35 -16.37 -20.80
N CYS A 345 -2.07 -17.65 -20.50
CA CYS A 345 -0.77 -18.27 -20.81
C CYS A 345 -0.48 -18.23 -22.31
N ALA A 346 -1.47 -18.56 -23.15
CA ALA A 346 -1.33 -18.48 -24.59
C ALA A 346 -1.03 -17.04 -25.04
N ALA A 347 -1.78 -16.04 -24.57
CA ALA A 347 -1.55 -14.63 -24.87
C ALA A 347 -0.15 -14.17 -24.46
N CYS A 348 0.31 -14.58 -23.28
CA CYS A 348 1.64 -14.22 -22.80
C CYS A 348 2.77 -14.95 -23.54
N GLY A 349 2.49 -15.91 -24.42
CA GLY A 349 3.52 -16.67 -25.13
C GLY A 349 4.06 -17.87 -24.35
N ALA A 350 3.28 -18.43 -23.43
CA ALA A 350 3.59 -19.64 -22.65
C ALA A 350 2.73 -20.85 -23.08
N PRO A 351 2.88 -21.36 -24.32
CA PRO A 351 2.02 -22.41 -24.86
C PRO A 351 2.11 -23.73 -24.08
N ALA A 352 3.31 -24.13 -23.65
CA ALA A 352 3.49 -25.37 -22.88
C ALA A 352 2.74 -25.34 -21.54
N SER A 353 2.74 -24.19 -20.86
CA SER A 353 1.95 -23.96 -19.64
C SER A 353 0.45 -23.96 -19.94
N ALA A 354 0.03 -23.36 -21.06
CA ALA A 354 -1.37 -23.41 -21.51
C ALA A 354 -1.84 -24.85 -21.75
N HIS A 355 -1.03 -25.70 -22.40
CA HIS A 355 -1.33 -27.13 -22.60
C HIS A 355 -1.41 -27.89 -21.28
N LEU A 356 -0.52 -27.63 -20.33
CA LEU A 356 -0.58 -28.26 -19.01
C LEU A 356 -1.88 -27.93 -18.26
N ILE A 357 -2.33 -26.66 -18.32
CA ILE A 357 -3.59 -26.24 -17.72
C ILE A 357 -4.77 -26.86 -18.47
N ALA A 358 -4.73 -26.94 -19.80
CA ALA A 358 -5.75 -27.60 -20.61
C ALA A 358 -5.94 -29.08 -20.22
N ASP A 359 -4.83 -29.81 -20.08
CA ASP A 359 -4.86 -31.19 -19.62
C ASP A 359 -5.43 -31.33 -18.21
N ALA A 360 -5.12 -30.38 -17.31
CA ALA A 360 -5.68 -30.35 -15.96
C ALA A 360 -7.19 -30.03 -15.96
N CYS A 361 -7.65 -29.09 -16.79
CA CYS A 361 -9.06 -28.80 -16.99
C CYS A 361 -9.82 -30.03 -17.52
N ALA A 362 -9.26 -30.74 -18.50
CA ALA A 362 -9.86 -31.94 -19.06
C ALA A 362 -9.99 -33.05 -18.00
N ARG A 363 -8.97 -33.24 -17.16
CA ARG A 363 -9.02 -34.17 -16.01
C ARG A 363 -10.09 -33.77 -14.97
N ALA A 364 -10.34 -32.47 -14.81
CA ALA A 364 -11.40 -31.95 -13.95
C ALA A 364 -12.81 -32.01 -14.57
N GLY A 365 -12.94 -32.52 -15.80
CA GLY A 365 -14.24 -32.67 -16.49
C GLY A 365 -14.75 -31.38 -17.15
N ILE A 366 -13.89 -30.38 -17.34
CA ILE A 366 -14.24 -29.12 -18.02
C ILE A 366 -14.22 -29.35 -19.53
N ASP A 367 -15.25 -28.87 -20.24
CA ASP A 367 -15.26 -28.82 -21.72
C ASP A 367 -14.30 -27.72 -22.21
N VAL A 368 -13.02 -28.08 -22.31
CA VAL A 368 -11.94 -27.14 -22.63
C VAL A 368 -12.14 -26.51 -24.02
N GLN A 369 -12.57 -27.29 -25.02
CA GLN A 369 -12.63 -26.82 -26.40
C GLN A 369 -13.64 -25.68 -26.58
N THR A 370 -14.86 -25.87 -26.04
CA THR A 370 -15.94 -24.90 -26.17
C THR A 370 -15.62 -23.64 -25.36
N ALA A 371 -15.21 -23.81 -24.11
CA ALA A 371 -14.89 -22.70 -23.22
C ALA A 371 -13.67 -21.90 -23.72
N PHE A 372 -12.62 -22.58 -24.20
CA PHE A 372 -11.41 -21.92 -24.70
C PHE A 372 -11.72 -21.04 -25.91
N THR A 373 -12.57 -21.52 -26.82
CA THR A 373 -12.98 -20.75 -27.99
C THR A 373 -13.69 -19.46 -27.60
N ALA A 374 -14.61 -19.52 -26.62
CA ALA A 374 -15.32 -18.34 -26.14
C ALA A 374 -14.39 -17.33 -25.45
N ASP A 375 -13.56 -17.79 -24.50
CA ASP A 375 -12.66 -16.91 -23.74
C ASP A 375 -11.56 -16.30 -24.62
N ARG A 376 -11.01 -17.08 -25.57
CA ARG A 376 -10.04 -16.59 -26.55
C ARG A 376 -10.65 -15.48 -27.41
N ASP A 377 -11.85 -15.67 -27.91
CA ASP A 377 -12.49 -14.68 -28.79
C ASP A 377 -12.86 -13.39 -28.03
N ALA A 378 -13.27 -13.51 -26.76
CA ALA A 378 -13.48 -12.38 -25.87
C ALA A 378 -12.17 -11.60 -25.62
N MET A 379 -11.08 -12.28 -25.25
CA MET A 379 -9.78 -11.63 -25.02
C MET A 379 -9.20 -11.01 -26.30
N LEU A 380 -9.36 -11.67 -27.46
CA LEU A 380 -8.95 -11.10 -28.74
C LEU A 380 -9.73 -9.83 -29.08
N LEU A 381 -11.02 -9.77 -28.78
CA LEU A 381 -11.83 -8.58 -28.97
C LEU A 381 -11.38 -7.45 -28.05
N GLU A 382 -11.11 -7.75 -26.78
CA GLU A 382 -10.59 -6.80 -25.80
C GLU A 382 -9.25 -6.21 -26.26
N LEU A 383 -8.25 -7.06 -26.52
CA LEU A 383 -6.92 -6.63 -26.95
C LEU A 383 -6.95 -5.79 -28.24
N LYS A 384 -7.79 -6.16 -29.22
CA LYS A 384 -7.94 -5.39 -30.47
C LYS A 384 -8.62 -4.05 -30.24
N THR A 385 -9.62 -4.00 -29.35
CA THR A 385 -10.28 -2.76 -28.95
C THR A 385 -9.27 -1.82 -28.29
N THR A 386 -8.50 -2.34 -27.34
CA THR A 386 -7.46 -1.58 -26.62
C THR A 386 -6.35 -1.11 -27.55
N LEU A 387 -5.90 -1.94 -28.51
CA LEU A 387 -4.90 -1.54 -29.50
C LEU A 387 -5.40 -0.45 -30.46
N ALA A 388 -6.70 -0.45 -30.77
CA ALA A 388 -7.32 0.58 -31.59
C ALA A 388 -7.55 1.90 -30.82
N ASP A 389 -7.60 1.82 -29.49
CA ASP A 389 -7.68 2.98 -28.62
C ASP A 389 -6.32 3.71 -28.55
N LYS A 390 -6.36 5.03 -28.37
CA LYS A 390 -5.17 5.89 -28.32
C LYS A 390 -4.68 6.14 -26.89
N HIS A 391 -5.38 5.63 -25.89
CA HIS A 391 -4.92 5.68 -24.50
C HIS A 391 -3.72 4.75 -24.30
N GLY A 392 -2.74 5.18 -23.51
CA GLY A 392 -1.56 4.38 -23.20
C GLY A 392 -1.94 3.11 -22.44
N HIS A 393 -1.53 1.94 -22.95
CA HIS A 393 -1.64 0.67 -22.25
C HIS A 393 -0.25 0.27 -21.73
N TYR A 394 -0.17 -0.39 -20.57
CA TYR A 394 1.11 -0.75 -19.93
C TYR A 394 2.02 -1.62 -20.83
N LEU A 395 1.43 -2.46 -21.67
CA LEU A 395 2.17 -3.28 -22.66
C LEU A 395 2.66 -2.50 -23.89
N GLY A 396 2.17 -1.27 -24.10
CA GLY A 396 2.33 -0.54 -25.35
C GLY A 396 1.65 -1.23 -26.55
N GLN A 397 1.77 -0.61 -27.73
CA GLN A 397 1.16 -1.13 -28.97
C GLN A 397 1.80 -2.44 -29.43
N GLU A 398 3.13 -2.56 -29.30
CA GLU A 398 3.87 -3.76 -29.72
C GLU A 398 3.50 -4.97 -28.85
N GLY A 399 3.47 -4.82 -27.51
CA GLY A 399 3.09 -5.90 -26.62
C GLY A 399 1.63 -6.35 -26.80
N LEU A 400 0.71 -5.41 -27.09
CA LEU A 400 -0.68 -5.76 -27.45
C LEU A 400 -0.75 -6.56 -28.75
N ALA A 401 0.00 -6.15 -29.78
CA ALA A 401 0.05 -6.86 -31.07
C ALA A 401 0.63 -8.27 -30.91
N GLU A 402 1.68 -8.42 -30.11
CA GLU A 402 2.32 -9.70 -29.80
C GLU A 402 1.35 -10.65 -29.08
N ARG A 403 0.63 -10.18 -28.05
CA ARG A 403 -0.39 -11.00 -27.35
C ARG A 403 -1.52 -11.46 -28.30
N ILE A 404 -1.94 -10.60 -29.23
CA ILE A 404 -2.93 -10.96 -30.26
C ILE A 404 -2.38 -12.06 -31.17
N GLU A 405 -1.14 -11.92 -31.65
CA GLU A 405 -0.50 -12.91 -32.51
C GLU A 405 -0.37 -14.27 -31.80
N HIS A 406 0.10 -14.28 -30.56
CA HIS A 406 0.20 -15.51 -29.77
C HIS A 406 -1.15 -16.22 -29.64
N LEU A 407 -2.22 -15.50 -29.30
CA LEU A 407 -3.57 -16.08 -29.22
C LEU A 407 -4.09 -16.62 -30.56
N GLN A 408 -3.80 -15.94 -31.67
CA GLN A 408 -4.24 -16.36 -33.01
C GLN A 408 -3.48 -17.59 -33.52
N THR A 409 -2.22 -17.74 -33.14
CA THR A 409 -1.34 -18.83 -33.58
C THR A 409 -1.42 -20.05 -32.65
N PHE A 410 -1.76 -19.87 -31.38
CA PHE A 410 -1.92 -20.95 -30.41
C PHE A 410 -2.95 -22.00 -30.86
N ARG A 411 -2.64 -23.27 -30.62
CA ARG A 411 -3.50 -24.42 -30.91
C ARG A 411 -3.63 -25.27 -29.66
N LEU A 412 -4.87 -25.41 -29.18
CA LEU A 412 -5.21 -26.26 -28.05
C LEU A 412 -4.91 -27.72 -28.37
#